data_AF-A0A1F8GSM4-F1
#
_entry.id   AF-A0A1F8GSM4-F1
#
_cell.length_a   1.000
_cell.length_b   1.000
_cell.length_c   1.000
_cell.angle_alpha   90.00
_cell.angle_beta   90.00
_cell.angle_gamma   90.00
#
_symmetry.space_group_name_H-M   'P 1'
#
loop_
_entity.id
_entity.type
_entity.pdbx_description
1 polymer ?
#
loop_
_entity_poly.entity_id
_entity_poly.type
_entity_poly.pdbx_seq_one_letter_code
_entity_poly.pdbx_strand_id
1 'polypeptide(L)'
;MNTSFLKVPFIGVFVAVFAASVGLAHAYVVPGRTDLNIYTDSSGNTTVNRAGTNITNNANGTTSVDYGSRTITTRTDGSVQLNDANGRIITIRNNQDLDAYASTVVQETPAITNIEIKNNRIEVAYRQPARFLGIFGGSLAGTVSVVNGGTVEINLPWYRFLFSKNTASVKSAVVAQLQTGVNNGTLNLDSIGTGTEKNITITAGNSARVITIVSSTVSAQVSVSSPAVTPLPATRTATPGARTVAPVARTATPLPQPGTTIASFVGSWNGRFAPNSVSAAVGCPGGSVSFNVKSDGSFQGPVNIDNLGTAFYGGGSVNNAGSMSGGWSLSGSGSVMQGTINLSGKLLASGTGSGTWNVPGGCSGSYSVNR
;
A
#
# COMPACT_ATOMS: atom_id res chain seq x y z
N MET A 1 -38.64 31.46 12.93
CA MET A 1 -37.26 31.08 13.29
C MET A 1 -36.65 30.40 12.08
N ASN A 2 -35.87 31.15 11.30
CA ASN A 2 -35.24 30.70 10.06
C ASN A 2 -33.88 30.09 10.39
N THR A 3 -33.71 28.79 10.20
CA THR A 3 -32.41 28.13 10.24
C THR A 3 -31.80 28.13 8.84
N SER A 4 -31.01 29.17 8.56
CA SER A 4 -30.16 29.26 7.39
C SER A 4 -29.03 28.22 7.49
N PHE A 5 -29.20 27.08 6.83
CA PHE A 5 -28.10 26.13 6.63
C PHE A 5 -27.09 26.74 5.64
N LEU A 6 -25.90 27.05 6.14
CA LEU A 6 -24.75 27.46 5.34
C LEU A 6 -24.35 26.28 4.44
N LYS A 7 -24.73 26.37 3.16
CA LYS A 7 -24.34 25.42 2.12
C LYS A 7 -22.87 25.66 1.79
N VAL A 8 -21.98 24.85 2.32
CA VAL A 8 -20.55 24.87 1.96
C VAL A 8 -20.44 24.44 0.49
N PRO A 9 -19.79 25.22 -0.40
CA PRO A 9 -19.61 24.79 -1.78
C PRO A 9 -18.66 23.59 -1.81
N PHE A 10 -19.20 22.44 -2.24
CA PHE A 10 -18.40 21.31 -2.71
C PHE A 10 -17.58 21.82 -3.90
N ILE A 11 -16.27 22.01 -3.71
CA ILE A 11 -15.32 22.19 -4.80
C ILE A 11 -15.11 20.79 -5.39
N GLY A 12 -16.05 20.37 -6.23
CA GLY A 12 -15.81 19.29 -7.18
C GLY A 12 -14.72 19.79 -8.11
N VAL A 13 -13.50 19.28 -7.96
CA VAL A 13 -12.44 19.47 -8.96
C VAL A 13 -12.85 18.62 -10.16
N PHE A 14 -13.77 19.15 -10.97
CA PHE A 14 -13.94 18.72 -12.34
C PHE A 14 -12.69 19.18 -13.08
N VAL A 15 -11.69 18.31 -13.20
CA VAL A 15 -10.66 18.49 -14.21
C VAL A 15 -11.36 18.22 -15.54
N ALA A 16 -11.95 19.25 -16.12
CA ALA A 16 -12.23 19.26 -17.55
C ALA A 16 -10.87 19.24 -18.24
N VAL A 17 -10.35 18.04 -18.52
CA VAL A 17 -9.22 17.87 -19.40
C VAL A 17 -9.71 18.27 -20.79
N PHE A 18 -9.51 19.54 -21.13
CA PHE A 18 -9.63 19.99 -22.50
C PHE A 18 -8.63 19.15 -23.31
N ALA A 19 -9.14 18.41 -24.29
CA ALA A 19 -8.33 17.73 -25.29
C ALA A 19 -7.59 18.81 -26.10
N ALA A 20 -6.50 19.35 -25.55
CA ALA A 20 -5.59 20.21 -26.26
C ALA A 20 -4.71 19.32 -27.15
N SER A 21 -4.76 19.61 -28.45
CA SER A 21 -3.86 19.22 -29.53
C SER A 21 -2.77 18.18 -29.19
N VAL A 22 -2.94 17.01 -29.80
CA VAL A 22 -1.92 15.97 -30.04
C VAL A 22 -0.50 16.53 -30.19
N GLY A 23 0.43 16.09 -29.35
CA GLY A 23 1.86 16.19 -29.66
C GLY A 23 2.83 16.27 -28.47
N LEU A 24 2.41 16.76 -27.31
CA LEU A 24 3.34 16.98 -26.20
C LEU A 24 2.82 16.36 -24.89
N ALA A 25 3.65 15.51 -24.28
CA ALA A 25 3.39 15.00 -22.95
C ALA A 25 3.43 16.16 -21.95
N HIS A 26 2.38 16.31 -21.15
CA HIS A 26 2.29 17.37 -20.15
C HIS A 26 2.20 16.74 -18.76
N ALA A 27 3.07 17.18 -17.85
CA ALA A 27 2.96 16.88 -16.43
C ALA A 27 2.39 18.11 -15.73
N TYR A 28 1.29 17.92 -15.00
CA TYR A 28 0.67 18.94 -14.18
C TYR A 28 0.82 18.58 -12.71
N VAL A 29 1.52 19.45 -11.98
CA VAL A 29 1.63 19.37 -10.52
C VAL A 29 0.58 20.30 -9.94
N VAL A 30 -0.31 19.76 -9.10
CA VAL A 30 -1.35 20.55 -8.45
C VAL A 30 -0.71 21.33 -7.29
N PRO A 31 -0.72 22.68 -7.30
CA PRO A 31 -0.13 23.47 -6.22
C PRO A 31 -0.71 23.10 -4.85
N GLY A 32 0.17 22.86 -3.87
CA GLY A 32 -0.23 22.45 -2.51
C GLY A 32 -0.62 20.98 -2.35
N ARG A 33 -0.58 20.18 -3.41
CA ARG A 33 -0.85 18.73 -3.39
C ARG A 33 0.36 17.95 -3.88
N THR A 34 1.36 17.80 -3.02
CA THR A 34 2.57 17.00 -3.33
C THR A 34 2.28 15.50 -3.44
N ASP A 35 1.10 15.06 -3.01
CA ASP A 35 0.64 13.68 -3.11
C ASP A 35 -0.01 13.34 -4.46
N LEU A 36 -0.16 14.33 -5.37
CA LEU A 36 -0.94 14.18 -6.59
C LEU A 36 -0.14 14.64 -7.81
N ASN A 37 0.12 13.71 -8.72
CA ASN A 37 0.75 13.98 -10.00
C ASN A 37 -0.19 13.57 -11.13
N ILE A 38 -0.40 14.47 -12.09
CA ILE A 38 -1.22 14.23 -13.28
C ILE A 38 -0.30 14.32 -14.48
N TYR A 39 -0.30 13.30 -15.32
CA TYR A 39 0.50 13.23 -16.54
C TYR A 39 -0.41 12.82 -17.69
N THR A 40 -0.32 13.53 -18.81
CA THR A 40 -0.92 13.10 -20.07
C THR A 40 0.18 12.75 -21.04
N ASP A 41 0.16 11.54 -21.59
CA ASP A 41 1.13 11.06 -22.56
C ASP A 41 0.83 11.54 -23.98
N SER A 42 1.77 11.33 -24.90
CA SER A 42 1.61 11.69 -26.32
C SER A 42 0.48 10.92 -27.03
N SER A 43 0.01 9.82 -26.45
CA SER A 43 -1.12 9.03 -26.95
C SER A 43 -2.46 9.54 -26.40
N GLY A 44 -2.46 10.58 -25.56
CA GLY A 44 -3.65 11.12 -24.90
C GLY A 44 -4.07 10.36 -23.64
N ASN A 45 -3.28 9.40 -23.17
CA ASN A 45 -3.58 8.71 -21.92
C ASN A 45 -3.27 9.65 -20.75
N THR A 46 -4.21 9.80 -19.82
CA THR A 46 -4.03 10.61 -18.62
C THR A 46 -3.86 9.70 -17.41
N THR A 47 -2.70 9.75 -16.77
CA THR A 47 -2.43 9.09 -15.50
C THR A 47 -2.50 10.08 -14.35
N VAL A 48 -3.31 9.76 -13.35
CA VAL A 48 -3.33 10.42 -12.05
C VAL A 48 -2.67 9.47 -11.05
N ASN A 49 -1.45 9.81 -10.62
CA ASN A 49 -0.77 9.09 -9.55
C ASN A 49 -1.01 9.81 -8.22
N ARG A 50 -1.55 9.05 -7.26
CA ARG A 50 -1.65 9.43 -5.86
C ARG A 50 -1.06 8.34 -4.99
N ALA A 51 -0.56 8.68 -3.81
CA ALA A 51 -0.06 7.70 -2.85
C ALA A 51 -1.07 6.53 -2.65
N GLY A 52 -0.69 5.33 -3.09
CA GLY A 52 -1.50 4.10 -3.01
C GLY A 52 -2.52 3.88 -4.12
N THR A 53 -2.68 4.80 -5.07
CA THR A 53 -3.60 4.66 -6.21
C THR A 53 -3.05 5.27 -7.50
N ASN A 54 -3.00 4.48 -8.58
CA ASN A 54 -2.77 5.01 -9.92
C ASN A 54 -4.04 4.89 -10.74
N ILE A 55 -4.48 5.98 -11.34
CA ILE A 55 -5.63 5.99 -12.24
C ILE A 55 -5.12 6.31 -13.63
N THR A 56 -5.41 5.47 -14.62
CA THR A 56 -5.06 5.72 -16.01
C THR A 56 -6.33 5.77 -16.84
N ASN A 57 -6.68 6.94 -17.36
CA ASN A 57 -7.68 7.10 -18.39
C ASN A 57 -6.99 7.00 -19.75
N ASN A 58 -7.30 5.95 -20.48
CA ASN A 58 -6.77 5.76 -21.82
C ASN A 58 -7.58 6.59 -22.83
N ALA A 59 -6.94 7.06 -23.90
CA ALA A 59 -7.59 7.80 -24.97
C ALA A 59 -8.74 7.02 -25.64
N ASN A 60 -8.73 5.69 -25.57
CA ASN A 60 -9.83 4.84 -26.05
C ASN A 60 -11.06 4.82 -25.11
N GLY A 61 -11.05 5.59 -24.03
CA GLY A 61 -12.14 5.69 -23.06
C GLY A 61 -12.14 4.61 -21.97
N THR A 62 -11.11 3.77 -21.87
CA THR A 62 -10.97 2.86 -20.73
C THR A 62 -10.35 3.57 -19.52
N THR A 63 -10.85 3.25 -18.32
CA THR A 63 -10.31 3.77 -17.05
C THR A 63 -9.77 2.62 -16.23
N SER A 64 -8.46 2.60 -16.02
CA SER A 64 -7.77 1.64 -15.15
C SER A 64 -7.47 2.26 -13.79
N VAL A 65 -7.70 1.55 -12.70
CA VAL A 65 -7.38 1.99 -11.33
C VAL A 65 -6.61 0.90 -10.61
N ASP A 66 -5.38 1.22 -10.20
CA ASP A 66 -4.50 0.32 -9.46
C ASP A 66 -4.66 0.55 -7.95
N TYR A 67 -4.99 -0.52 -7.22
CA TYR A 67 -5.06 -0.56 -5.76
C TYR A 67 -4.07 -1.63 -5.25
N GLY A 68 -2.84 -1.20 -4.95
CA GLY A 68 -1.78 -2.13 -4.54
C GLY A 68 -1.38 -3.06 -5.69
N SER A 69 -1.59 -4.37 -5.54
CA SER A 69 -1.28 -5.39 -6.55
C SER A 69 -2.43 -5.72 -7.50
N ARG A 70 -3.58 -5.05 -7.37
CA ARG A 70 -4.77 -5.32 -8.18
C ARG A 70 -5.12 -4.12 -9.05
N THR A 71 -5.61 -4.39 -10.26
CA THR A 71 -6.01 -3.35 -11.22
C THR A 71 -7.48 -3.52 -11.60
N ILE A 72 -8.22 -2.43 -11.64
CA ILE A 72 -9.63 -2.40 -12.04
C ILE A 72 -9.77 -1.57 -13.31
N THR A 73 -10.05 -2.21 -14.43
CA THR A 73 -10.29 -1.55 -15.72
C THR A 73 -11.78 -1.50 -16.01
N THR A 74 -12.36 -0.30 -16.09
CA THR A 74 -13.67 -0.10 -16.71
C THR A 74 -13.49 0.10 -18.20
N ARG A 75 -14.20 -0.69 -18.99
CA ARG A 75 -14.23 -0.61 -20.44
C ARG A 75 -15.36 0.31 -20.90
N THR A 76 -15.29 0.74 -22.15
CA THR A 76 -16.31 1.59 -22.78
C THR A 76 -17.68 0.93 -22.93
N ASP A 77 -17.73 -0.41 -22.92
CA ASP A 77 -18.97 -1.20 -22.88
C ASP A 77 -19.59 -1.28 -21.46
N GLY A 78 -19.00 -0.59 -20.48
CA GLY A 78 -19.42 -0.59 -19.08
C GLY A 78 -18.96 -1.82 -18.29
N SER A 79 -18.36 -2.83 -18.92
CA SER A 79 -17.83 -3.99 -18.22
C SER A 79 -16.62 -3.61 -17.35
N VAL A 80 -16.49 -4.30 -16.22
CA VAL A 80 -15.37 -4.11 -15.30
C VAL A 80 -14.47 -5.34 -15.36
N GLN A 81 -13.22 -5.13 -15.76
CA GLN A 81 -12.18 -6.14 -15.72
C GLN A 81 -11.33 -5.93 -14.48
N LEU A 82 -11.15 -6.98 -13.71
CA LEU A 82 -10.28 -7.01 -12.55
C LEU A 82 -9.08 -7.84 -12.90
N ASN A 83 -7.90 -7.25 -12.77
CA ASN A 83 -6.65 -7.99 -12.76
C ASN A 83 -6.30 -8.27 -11.30
N ASP A 84 -6.31 -9.54 -10.91
CA ASP A 84 -5.90 -9.92 -9.56
C ASP A 84 -4.38 -9.87 -9.38
N ALA A 85 -3.90 -10.12 -8.16
CA ALA A 85 -2.48 -10.07 -7.84
C ALA A 85 -1.65 -11.13 -8.59
N ASN A 86 -2.31 -12.14 -9.15
CA ASN A 86 -1.70 -13.24 -9.90
C ASN A 86 -1.76 -13.01 -11.43
N GLY A 87 -2.26 -11.85 -11.88
CA GLY A 87 -2.37 -11.52 -13.30
C GLY A 87 -3.60 -12.11 -13.99
N ARG A 88 -4.55 -12.70 -13.25
CA ARG A 88 -5.77 -13.25 -13.83
C ARG A 88 -6.79 -12.14 -14.04
N ILE A 89 -7.35 -12.10 -15.24
CA ILE A 89 -8.37 -11.12 -15.63
C ILE A 89 -9.76 -11.71 -15.42
N ILE A 90 -10.54 -11.12 -14.52
CA ILE A 90 -11.93 -11.46 -14.23
C ILE A 90 -12.81 -10.36 -14.78
N THR A 91 -13.70 -10.68 -15.73
CA THR A 91 -14.67 -9.71 -16.25
C THR A 91 -15.97 -9.84 -15.48
N ILE A 92 -16.39 -8.78 -14.79
CA ILE A 92 -17.64 -8.73 -14.03
C ILE A 92 -18.72 -8.10 -14.90
N ARG A 93 -19.76 -8.89 -15.20
CA ARG A 93 -20.94 -8.46 -15.97
C ARG A 93 -22.23 -8.57 -15.18
N ASN A 94 -22.31 -9.53 -14.28
CA ASN A 94 -23.51 -9.81 -13.49
C ASN A 94 -23.18 -10.13 -12.03
N ASN A 95 -24.20 -10.43 -11.22
CA ASN A 95 -24.03 -10.76 -9.81
C ASN A 95 -23.30 -12.10 -9.60
N GLN A 96 -23.45 -13.07 -10.50
CA GLN A 96 -22.74 -14.34 -10.41
C GLN A 96 -21.22 -14.17 -10.57
N ASP A 97 -20.80 -13.30 -11.49
CA ASP A 97 -19.38 -12.94 -11.64
C ASP A 97 -18.85 -12.22 -10.39
N LEU A 98 -19.69 -11.36 -9.79
CA LEU A 98 -19.35 -10.65 -8.57
C LEU A 98 -19.20 -11.60 -7.37
N ASP A 99 -20.06 -12.61 -7.23
CA ASP A 99 -19.97 -13.62 -6.17
C ASP A 99 -18.73 -14.49 -6.35
N ALA A 100 -18.42 -14.90 -7.58
CA ALA A 100 -17.20 -15.63 -7.91
C ALA A 100 -15.94 -14.80 -7.59
N TYR A 101 -15.99 -13.50 -7.88
CA TYR A 101 -14.94 -12.56 -7.50
C TYR A 101 -14.80 -12.46 -5.97
N ALA A 102 -15.89 -12.25 -5.24
CA ALA A 102 -15.89 -12.17 -3.78
C ALA A 102 -15.28 -13.42 -3.14
N SER A 103 -15.66 -14.61 -3.61
CA SER A 103 -15.09 -15.89 -3.18
C SER A 103 -13.57 -15.98 -3.41
N THR A 104 -13.11 -15.51 -4.59
CA THR A 104 -11.66 -15.40 -4.85
C THR A 104 -10.98 -14.50 -3.82
N VAL A 105 -11.54 -13.31 -3.54
CA VAL A 105 -10.92 -12.37 -2.60
C VAL A 105 -10.80 -12.96 -1.20
N VAL A 106 -11.80 -13.72 -0.74
CA VAL A 106 -11.76 -14.45 0.54
C VAL A 106 -10.60 -15.47 0.54
N GLN A 107 -10.42 -16.24 -0.55
CA GLN A 107 -9.36 -17.23 -0.64
C GLN A 107 -7.95 -16.61 -0.65
N GLU A 108 -7.78 -15.49 -1.34
CA GLU A 108 -6.49 -14.79 -1.44
C GLU A 108 -6.11 -14.02 -0.17
N THR A 109 -7.08 -13.75 0.70
CA THR A 109 -6.92 -12.80 1.81
C THR A 109 -7.28 -13.47 3.14
N PRO A 110 -6.33 -14.15 3.82
CA PRO A 110 -6.63 -14.98 5.00
C PRO A 110 -7.27 -14.23 6.18
N ALA A 111 -7.10 -12.91 6.26
CA ALA A 111 -7.74 -12.08 7.27
C ALA A 111 -9.26 -11.94 7.06
N ILE A 112 -9.75 -12.19 5.85
CA ILE A 112 -11.15 -12.08 5.45
C ILE A 112 -11.77 -13.47 5.46
N THR A 113 -12.90 -13.62 6.14
CA THR A 113 -13.55 -14.92 6.29
C THR A 113 -14.77 -15.08 5.41
N ASN A 114 -15.45 -13.97 5.09
CA ASN A 114 -16.63 -13.99 4.22
C ASN A 114 -16.82 -12.62 3.59
N ILE A 115 -17.38 -12.59 2.38
CA ILE A 115 -17.86 -11.38 1.72
C ILE A 115 -19.28 -11.68 1.25
N GLU A 116 -20.23 -10.85 1.65
CA GLU A 116 -21.63 -11.00 1.30
C GLU A 116 -22.16 -9.71 0.69
N ILE A 117 -22.85 -9.83 -0.45
CA ILE A 117 -23.46 -8.70 -1.16
C ILE A 117 -24.96 -8.83 -1.02
N LYS A 118 -25.60 -7.89 -0.33
CA LYS A 118 -27.04 -7.88 -0.06
C LYS A 118 -27.59 -6.51 -0.41
N ASN A 119 -28.74 -6.42 -1.07
CA ASN A 119 -29.62 -5.23 -1.11
C ASN A 119 -28.93 -3.89 -0.75
N ASN A 120 -28.17 -3.33 -1.68
CA ASN A 120 -27.48 -2.03 -1.52
C ASN A 120 -26.43 -1.95 -0.39
N ARG A 121 -25.89 -3.08 0.05
CA ARG A 121 -24.92 -3.22 1.14
C ARG A 121 -23.89 -4.31 0.81
N ILE A 122 -22.65 -4.07 1.21
CA ILE A 122 -21.55 -5.03 1.11
C ILE A 122 -21.04 -5.30 2.52
N GLU A 123 -21.01 -6.56 2.92
CA GLU A 123 -20.55 -7.01 4.23
C GLU A 123 -19.27 -7.81 4.07
N VAL A 124 -18.19 -7.36 4.69
CA VAL A 124 -16.89 -8.02 4.70
C VAL A 124 -16.60 -8.48 6.12
N ALA A 125 -16.72 -9.78 6.37
CA ALA A 125 -16.36 -10.40 7.63
C ALA A 125 -14.86 -10.69 7.67
N TYR A 126 -14.21 -10.33 8.77
CA TYR A 126 -12.77 -10.45 8.95
C TYR A 126 -12.40 -10.88 10.37
N ARG A 127 -11.18 -11.38 10.54
CA ARG A 127 -10.56 -11.70 11.82
C ARG A 127 -9.35 -10.79 12.04
N GLN A 128 -9.30 -10.17 13.21
CA GLN A 128 -8.14 -9.40 13.65
C GLN A 128 -7.48 -10.06 14.87
N PRO A 129 -6.15 -10.07 14.97
CA PRO A 129 -5.45 -10.42 16.20
C PRO A 129 -5.95 -9.56 17.36
N ALA A 130 -6.22 -10.19 18.49
CA ALA A 130 -6.68 -9.52 19.70
C ALA A 130 -6.17 -10.26 20.93
N ARG A 131 -6.15 -9.58 22.09
CA ARG A 131 -5.79 -10.21 23.37
C ARG A 131 -6.95 -10.15 24.35
N PHE A 132 -7.47 -11.30 24.74
CA PHE A 132 -8.49 -11.42 25.78
C PHE A 132 -7.88 -11.05 27.12
N LEU A 133 -8.43 -10.01 27.76
CA LEU A 133 -7.94 -9.42 29.01
C LEU A 133 -6.45 -9.02 28.96
N GLY A 134 -5.91 -8.78 27.77
CA GLY A 134 -4.50 -8.42 27.57
C GLY A 134 -3.48 -9.55 27.72
N ILE A 135 -3.88 -10.77 28.11
CA ILE A 135 -2.95 -11.87 28.38
C ILE A 135 -3.06 -13.02 27.37
N PHE A 136 -4.27 -13.44 26.99
CA PHE A 136 -4.46 -14.56 26.07
C PHE A 136 -4.57 -14.08 24.63
N GLY A 137 -3.64 -14.50 23.78
CA GLY A 137 -3.71 -14.26 22.35
C GLY A 137 -4.92 -14.97 21.74
N GLY A 138 -5.64 -14.27 20.86
CA GLY A 138 -6.78 -14.80 20.13
C GLY A 138 -7.06 -14.01 18.86
N SER A 139 -8.20 -14.30 18.24
CA SER A 139 -8.74 -13.50 17.14
C SER A 139 -10.12 -12.98 17.50
N LEU A 140 -10.39 -11.72 17.15
CA LEU A 140 -11.70 -11.12 17.26
C LEU A 140 -12.32 -11.02 15.87
N ALA A 141 -13.49 -11.61 15.69
CA ALA A 141 -14.27 -11.43 14.47
C ALA A 141 -14.85 -10.01 14.41
N GLY A 142 -14.90 -9.43 13.22
CA GLY A 142 -15.59 -8.19 12.92
C GLY A 142 -16.21 -8.22 11.54
N THR A 143 -17.21 -7.37 11.32
CA THR A 143 -17.84 -7.22 10.01
C THR A 143 -17.83 -5.74 9.64
N VAL A 144 -17.19 -5.41 8.51
CA VAL A 144 -17.31 -4.09 7.90
C VAL A 144 -18.52 -4.12 6.99
N SER A 145 -19.45 -3.20 7.18
CA SER A 145 -20.61 -3.03 6.32
C SER A 145 -20.52 -1.69 5.62
N VAL A 146 -20.55 -1.71 4.29
CA VAL A 146 -20.61 -0.51 3.46
C VAL A 146 -21.99 -0.44 2.83
N VAL A 147 -22.76 0.57 3.22
CA VAL A 147 -24.11 0.83 2.72
C VAL A 147 -24.04 1.82 1.56
N ASN A 148 -25.00 1.75 0.64
CA ASN A 148 -25.23 2.74 -0.40
C ASN A 148 -25.22 4.17 0.20
N GLY A 149 -24.55 5.09 -0.50
CA GLY A 149 -24.22 6.43 -0.01
C GLY A 149 -22.91 6.48 0.78
N GLY A 150 -22.20 5.37 0.92
CA GLY A 150 -20.84 5.31 1.48
C GLY A 150 -20.74 5.27 3.00
N THR A 151 -21.86 4.99 3.68
CA THR A 151 -21.84 4.85 5.14
C THR A 151 -21.13 3.55 5.52
N VAL A 152 -20.05 3.67 6.30
CA VAL A 152 -19.27 2.53 6.79
C VAL A 152 -19.60 2.25 8.25
N GLU A 153 -20.09 1.05 8.51
CA GLU A 153 -20.37 0.53 9.84
C GLU A 153 -19.40 -0.61 10.15
N ILE A 154 -18.91 -0.67 11.39
CA ILE A 154 -18.14 -1.83 11.86
C ILE A 154 -18.91 -2.48 12.99
N ASN A 155 -19.40 -3.68 12.73
CA ASN A 155 -20.07 -4.52 13.71
C ASN A 155 -19.04 -5.42 14.37
N LEU A 156 -18.99 -5.35 15.69
CA LEU A 156 -18.15 -6.19 16.53
C LEU A 156 -19.04 -6.91 17.54
N PRO A 157 -18.69 -8.15 17.94
CA PRO A 157 -19.45 -8.86 18.97
C PRO A 157 -19.57 -8.06 20.27
N TRP A 158 -20.64 -8.29 21.03
CA TRP A 158 -20.90 -7.56 22.28
C TRP A 158 -19.73 -7.68 23.29
N TYR A 159 -19.04 -8.83 23.32
CA TYR A 159 -17.91 -9.11 24.19
C TYR A 159 -16.60 -8.41 23.77
N ARG A 160 -16.62 -7.53 22.75
CA ARG A 160 -15.44 -6.82 22.23
C ARG A 160 -14.71 -5.94 23.24
N PHE A 161 -15.32 -5.64 24.39
CA PHE A 161 -14.70 -4.84 25.46
C PHE A 161 -13.72 -5.68 26.29
N LEU A 162 -13.81 -7.01 26.23
CA LEU A 162 -12.87 -7.93 26.87
C LEU A 162 -11.55 -8.07 26.10
N PHE A 163 -11.44 -7.42 24.93
CA PHE A 163 -10.29 -7.52 24.04
C PHE A 163 -9.62 -6.15 23.85
N SER A 164 -8.31 -6.11 24.05
CA SER A 164 -7.49 -4.98 23.57
C SER A 164 -7.33 -5.07 22.04
N LYS A 165 -7.62 -3.99 21.32
CA LYS A 165 -7.70 -3.96 19.86
C LYS A 165 -7.36 -2.59 19.28
N ASN A 166 -6.93 -2.56 18.02
CA ASN A 166 -6.70 -1.34 17.24
C ASN A 166 -7.83 -1.10 16.22
N THR A 167 -9.11 -1.14 16.64
CA THR A 167 -10.24 -1.06 15.68
C THR A 167 -10.52 0.34 15.15
N ALA A 168 -10.08 1.38 15.86
CA ALA A 168 -10.28 2.76 15.41
C ALA A 168 -9.55 3.03 14.08
N SER A 169 -8.47 2.30 13.80
CA SER A 169 -7.73 2.42 12.54
C SER A 169 -8.46 1.82 11.34
N VAL A 170 -9.19 0.71 11.51
CA VAL A 170 -9.87 0.04 10.38
C VAL A 170 -10.98 0.90 9.81
N LYS A 171 -11.89 1.43 10.65
CA LYS A 171 -13.01 2.26 10.18
C LYS A 171 -12.51 3.50 9.45
N SER A 172 -11.60 4.22 10.08
CA SER A 172 -11.05 5.46 9.54
C SER A 172 -10.29 5.23 8.24
N ALA A 173 -9.47 4.18 8.17
CA ALA A 173 -8.75 3.80 6.95
C ALA A 173 -9.71 3.43 5.81
N VAL A 174 -10.73 2.61 6.07
CA VAL A 174 -11.71 2.21 5.05
C VAL A 174 -12.47 3.43 4.53
N VAL A 175 -12.97 4.30 5.41
CA VAL A 175 -13.66 5.54 5.02
C VAL A 175 -12.74 6.43 4.18
N ALA A 176 -11.48 6.61 4.60
CA ALA A 176 -10.53 7.44 3.86
C ALA A 176 -10.25 6.92 2.44
N GLN A 177 -10.13 5.60 2.28
CA GLN A 177 -9.89 4.97 0.98
C GLN A 177 -11.14 5.01 0.09
N LEU A 178 -12.33 4.74 0.63
CA LEU A 178 -13.58 4.87 -0.13
C LEU A 178 -13.81 6.32 -0.57
N GLN A 179 -13.60 7.30 0.32
CA GLN A 179 -13.73 8.71 -0.01
C GLN A 179 -12.70 9.14 -1.06
N THR A 180 -11.49 8.58 -1.02
CA THR A 180 -10.49 8.80 -2.07
C THR A 180 -10.98 8.27 -3.41
N GLY A 181 -11.54 7.06 -3.45
CA GLY A 181 -12.13 6.50 -4.67
C GLY A 181 -13.25 7.38 -5.24
N VAL A 182 -14.14 7.90 -4.38
CA VAL A 182 -15.24 8.80 -4.74
C VAL A 182 -14.72 10.15 -5.25
N ASN A 183 -13.82 10.79 -4.50
CA ASN A 183 -13.26 12.09 -4.87
C ASN A 183 -12.49 12.03 -6.19
N ASN A 184 -11.91 10.88 -6.52
CA ASN A 184 -11.23 10.65 -7.77
C ASN A 184 -12.18 10.28 -8.93
N GLY A 185 -13.49 10.19 -8.70
CA GLY A 185 -14.47 9.78 -9.71
C GLY A 185 -14.38 8.31 -10.12
N THR A 186 -13.60 7.51 -9.40
CA THR A 186 -13.38 6.07 -9.70
C THR A 186 -14.39 5.16 -9.01
N LEU A 187 -15.16 5.69 -8.07
CA LEU A 187 -16.12 4.92 -7.30
C LEU A 187 -17.40 5.71 -7.16
N ASN A 188 -18.53 5.08 -7.49
CA ASN A 188 -19.84 5.62 -7.18
C ASN A 188 -20.50 4.76 -6.09
N LEU A 189 -20.64 5.32 -4.89
CA LEU A 189 -21.22 4.63 -3.73
C LEU A 189 -22.75 4.62 -3.75
N ASP A 190 -23.39 5.37 -4.65
CA ASP A 190 -24.86 5.39 -4.81
C ASP A 190 -25.37 4.18 -5.60
N SER A 191 -24.46 3.38 -6.17
CA SER A 191 -24.77 2.22 -7.01
C SER A 191 -23.92 1.02 -6.61
N ILE A 192 -24.06 0.56 -5.37
CA ILE A 192 -23.44 -0.67 -4.84
C ILE A 192 -24.52 -1.68 -4.43
N GLY A 193 -24.14 -2.94 -4.22
CA GLY A 193 -25.03 -4.03 -3.84
C GLY A 193 -25.48 -4.87 -5.04
N THR A 194 -26.70 -5.41 -4.96
CA THR A 194 -27.37 -6.13 -6.04
C THR A 194 -28.12 -5.14 -6.94
N GLY A 195 -27.73 -5.07 -8.22
CA GLY A 195 -28.38 -4.17 -9.18
C GLY A 195 -29.72 -4.71 -9.67
N THR A 196 -30.61 -3.81 -10.12
CA THR A 196 -31.71 -4.16 -11.02
C THR A 196 -31.16 -4.44 -12.42
N GLU A 197 -31.88 -5.20 -13.24
CA GLU A 197 -31.41 -5.67 -14.57
C GLU A 197 -30.82 -4.55 -15.45
N LYS A 198 -31.38 -3.33 -15.36
CA LYS A 198 -30.96 -2.18 -16.18
C LYS A 198 -29.58 -1.61 -15.80
N ASN A 199 -29.10 -1.83 -14.57
CA ASN A 199 -27.86 -1.26 -14.04
C ASN A 199 -26.92 -2.29 -13.40
N ILE A 200 -27.11 -3.58 -13.72
CA ILE A 200 -26.37 -4.67 -13.06
C ILE A 200 -24.86 -4.56 -13.25
N THR A 201 -24.38 -4.22 -14.46
CA THR A 201 -22.94 -4.11 -14.76
C THR A 201 -22.27 -3.00 -13.96
N ILE A 202 -22.90 -1.82 -13.90
CA ILE A 202 -22.38 -0.67 -13.14
C ILE A 202 -22.38 -1.00 -11.64
N THR A 203 -23.47 -1.57 -11.14
CA THR A 203 -23.62 -1.90 -9.72
C THR A 203 -22.63 -2.98 -9.30
N ALA A 204 -22.49 -4.04 -10.09
CA ALA A 204 -21.52 -5.10 -9.84
C ALA A 204 -20.08 -4.58 -9.92
N GLY A 205 -19.79 -3.71 -10.90
CA GLY A 205 -18.50 -3.04 -11.04
C GLY A 205 -18.12 -2.19 -9.82
N ASN A 206 -19.04 -1.35 -9.33
CA ASN A 206 -18.81 -0.56 -8.12
C ASN A 206 -18.69 -1.44 -6.88
N SER A 207 -19.52 -2.49 -6.77
CA SER A 207 -19.43 -3.45 -5.66
C SER A 207 -18.07 -4.14 -5.59
N ALA A 208 -17.53 -4.54 -6.74
CA ALA A 208 -16.20 -5.13 -6.81
C ALA A 208 -15.08 -4.17 -6.39
N ARG A 209 -15.21 -2.88 -6.78
CA ARG A 209 -14.28 -1.82 -6.35
C ARG A 209 -14.33 -1.63 -4.82
N VAL A 210 -15.53 -1.58 -4.23
CA VAL A 210 -15.68 -1.52 -2.76
C VAL A 210 -15.06 -2.74 -2.10
N ILE A 211 -15.34 -3.95 -2.59
CA ILE A 211 -14.77 -5.18 -2.05
C ILE A 211 -13.23 -5.11 -2.08
N THR A 212 -12.64 -4.66 -3.19
CA THR A 212 -11.18 -4.51 -3.33
C THR A 212 -10.62 -3.52 -2.31
N ILE A 213 -11.23 -2.35 -2.18
CA ILE A 213 -10.79 -1.30 -1.27
C ILE A 213 -10.91 -1.76 0.19
N VAL A 214 -12.05 -2.31 0.58
CA VAL A 214 -12.30 -2.78 1.94
C VAL A 214 -11.38 -3.93 2.29
N SER A 215 -11.24 -4.93 1.40
CA SER A 215 -10.41 -6.12 1.65
C SER A 215 -8.93 -5.78 1.82
N SER A 216 -8.38 -4.98 0.91
CA SER A 216 -6.98 -4.54 0.97
C SER A 216 -6.70 -3.69 2.21
N THR A 217 -7.60 -2.75 2.53
CA THR A 217 -7.46 -1.88 3.70
C THR A 217 -7.55 -2.65 5.00
N VAL A 218 -8.55 -3.52 5.14
CA VAL A 218 -8.71 -4.37 6.33
C VAL A 218 -7.46 -5.23 6.52
N SER A 219 -6.96 -5.85 5.46
CA SER A 219 -5.77 -6.70 5.53
C SER A 219 -4.53 -5.93 5.96
N ALA A 220 -4.28 -4.76 5.36
CA ALA A 220 -3.17 -3.90 5.75
C ALA A 220 -3.25 -3.51 7.23
N GLN A 221 -4.43 -3.14 7.73
CA GLN A 221 -4.64 -2.75 9.13
C GLN A 221 -4.55 -3.93 10.11
N VAL A 222 -4.94 -5.13 9.68
CA VAL A 222 -4.83 -6.35 10.48
C VAL A 222 -3.36 -6.78 10.59
N SER A 223 -2.57 -6.67 9.52
CA SER A 223 -1.14 -7.02 9.51
C SER A 223 -0.29 -6.13 10.42
N VAL A 224 -0.55 -4.81 10.46
CA VAL A 224 0.20 -3.88 11.35
C VAL A 224 -0.14 -4.07 12.83
N SER A 225 -1.26 -4.72 13.13
CA SER A 225 -1.76 -4.89 14.50
C SER A 225 -1.25 -6.14 15.19
N SER A 226 -0.41 -6.95 14.53
CA SER A 226 0.23 -8.11 15.17
C SER A 226 1.25 -7.60 16.20
N PRO A 227 0.96 -7.67 17.51
CA PRO A 227 1.91 -7.20 18.50
C PRO A 227 3.16 -8.08 18.37
N ALA A 228 4.33 -7.44 18.23
CA ALA A 228 5.60 -8.15 18.32
C ALA A 228 5.55 -8.97 19.61
N VAL A 229 5.62 -10.29 19.48
CA VAL A 229 5.74 -11.18 20.63
C VAL A 229 7.09 -10.85 21.22
N THR A 230 7.11 -9.99 22.24
CA THR A 230 8.32 -9.76 23.04
C THR A 230 8.68 -11.13 23.59
N PRO A 231 9.80 -11.74 23.18
CA PRO A 231 10.14 -13.07 23.65
C PRO A 231 10.17 -13.04 25.17
N LEU A 232 9.38 -13.92 25.79
CA LEU A 232 9.30 -14.04 27.23
C LEU A 232 10.74 -14.22 27.74
N PRO A 233 11.21 -13.41 28.71
CA PRO A 233 12.57 -13.53 29.20
C PRO A 233 12.81 -14.98 29.61
N ALA A 234 13.78 -15.63 28.98
CA ALA A 234 14.08 -17.03 29.20
C ALA A 234 14.27 -17.25 30.71
N THR A 235 13.36 -18.00 31.31
CA THR A 235 13.41 -18.39 32.72
C THR A 235 14.75 -19.08 32.94
N ARG A 236 15.61 -18.45 33.74
CA ARG A 236 16.92 -18.98 34.16
C ARG A 236 16.73 -20.42 34.64
N THR A 237 17.35 -21.35 33.92
CA THR A 237 17.65 -22.68 34.43
C THR A 237 18.49 -22.51 35.70
N ALA A 238 17.96 -22.95 36.83
CA ALA A 238 18.72 -23.03 38.07
C ALA A 238 19.85 -24.06 37.89
N THR A 239 21.09 -23.58 37.85
CA THR A 239 22.28 -24.42 38.05
C THR A 239 22.81 -24.13 39.45
N PRO A 240 22.77 -25.09 40.39
CA PRO A 240 23.47 -24.98 41.66
C PRO A 240 24.93 -25.36 41.43
N GLY A 241 25.86 -24.41 41.55
CA GLY A 241 27.29 -24.68 41.43
C GLY A 241 28.12 -23.40 41.34
N ALA A 242 28.86 -23.12 42.41
CA ALA A 242 29.67 -21.94 42.63
C ALA A 242 30.68 -21.59 41.52
N ARG A 243 30.76 -20.31 41.14
CA ARG A 243 32.02 -19.54 41.11
C ARG A 243 31.74 -18.04 41.00
N THR A 244 32.26 -17.29 41.96
CA THR A 244 32.29 -15.83 41.99
C THR A 244 33.12 -15.33 40.80
N VAL A 245 32.46 -14.75 39.80
CA VAL A 245 33.10 -13.91 38.79
C VAL A 245 32.38 -12.57 38.81
N ALA A 246 33.16 -11.50 38.92
CA ALA A 246 32.68 -10.13 39.09
C ALA A 246 31.65 -9.75 38.02
N PRO A 247 30.57 -9.02 38.39
CA PRO A 247 29.53 -8.65 37.46
C PRO A 247 30.06 -7.63 36.46
N VAL A 248 30.17 -8.03 35.19
CA VAL A 248 30.25 -7.09 34.08
C VAL A 248 28.88 -6.41 33.98
N ALA A 249 28.82 -5.14 34.38
CA ALA A 249 27.65 -4.29 34.21
C ALA A 249 27.29 -4.23 32.72
N ARG A 250 26.27 -5.00 32.31
CA ARG A 250 25.59 -4.79 31.03
C ARG A 250 24.50 -3.77 31.27
N THR A 251 24.80 -2.53 30.93
CA THR A 251 23.83 -1.45 30.76
C THR A 251 22.76 -1.93 29.79
N ALA A 252 21.56 -2.18 30.31
CA ALA A 252 20.41 -2.51 29.48
C ALA A 252 20.06 -1.28 28.64
N THR A 253 20.22 -1.40 27.32
CA THR A 253 19.82 -0.36 26.37
C THR A 253 18.29 -0.24 26.40
N PRO A 254 17.73 0.95 26.66
CA PRO A 254 16.27 1.14 26.66
C PRO A 254 15.67 0.88 25.28
N LEU A 255 14.44 0.36 25.25
CA LEU A 255 13.62 0.29 24.04
C LEU A 255 13.44 1.70 23.43
N PRO A 256 13.44 1.84 22.09
CA PRO A 256 13.45 3.14 21.45
C PRO A 256 12.12 3.85 21.66
N GLN A 257 12.17 5.03 22.26
CA GLN A 257 11.08 6.00 22.22
C GLN A 257 10.93 6.56 20.79
N PRO A 258 9.70 6.91 20.36
CA PRO A 258 9.50 7.70 19.15
C PRO A 258 10.21 9.04 19.33
N GLY A 259 11.25 9.29 18.53
CA GLY A 259 12.11 10.47 18.65
C GLY A 259 13.61 10.20 18.79
N THR A 260 14.06 8.94 18.71
CA THR A 260 15.51 8.65 18.65
C THR A 260 16.03 8.98 17.25
N THR A 261 16.66 10.15 17.12
CA THR A 261 17.41 10.55 15.92
C THR A 261 18.42 9.48 15.53
N ILE A 262 18.37 9.05 14.27
CA ILE A 262 19.24 8.00 13.72
C ILE A 262 20.61 8.59 13.34
N ALA A 263 21.20 9.38 14.23
CA ALA A 263 22.37 10.21 13.96
C ALA A 263 23.58 9.40 13.43
N SER A 264 23.68 8.12 13.81
CA SER A 264 24.74 7.21 13.36
C SER A 264 24.72 6.91 11.86
N PHE A 265 23.57 7.02 11.19
CA PHE A 265 23.44 6.70 9.75
C PHE A 265 23.22 7.93 8.87
N VAL A 266 22.95 9.11 9.44
CA VAL A 266 22.77 10.36 8.68
C VAL A 266 24.00 10.68 7.85
N GLY A 267 23.82 10.92 6.56
CA GLY A 267 24.93 11.25 5.66
C GLY A 267 24.73 10.72 4.25
N SER A 268 25.70 11.00 3.39
CA SER A 268 25.77 10.48 2.04
C SER A 268 26.31 9.05 2.04
N TRP A 269 25.74 8.18 1.24
CA TRP A 269 26.16 6.80 1.06
C TRP A 269 26.29 6.51 -0.43
N ASN A 270 27.38 5.85 -0.82
CA ASN A 270 27.71 5.55 -2.21
C ASN A 270 28.12 4.09 -2.36
N GLY A 271 27.74 3.46 -3.45
CA GLY A 271 27.94 2.02 -3.59
C GLY A 271 27.70 1.48 -4.98
N ARG A 272 27.64 0.15 -5.07
CA ARG A 272 27.38 -0.58 -6.33
C ARG A 272 26.34 -1.68 -6.16
N PHE A 273 25.57 -1.90 -7.21
CA PHE A 273 24.72 -3.07 -7.40
C PHE A 273 25.40 -4.06 -8.34
N ALA A 274 25.40 -5.33 -7.95
CA ALA A 274 25.84 -6.43 -8.80
C ALA A 274 24.69 -7.44 -8.96
N PRO A 275 24.38 -7.90 -10.18
CA PRO A 275 23.41 -8.98 -10.39
C PRO A 275 23.98 -10.30 -9.85
N ASN A 276 23.15 -11.05 -9.10
CA ASN A 276 23.55 -12.37 -8.59
C ASN A 276 23.04 -13.50 -9.51
N SER A 277 21.99 -13.23 -10.30
CA SER A 277 21.45 -14.16 -11.31
C SER A 277 21.00 -13.37 -12.55
N VAL A 278 21.48 -13.80 -13.72
CA VAL A 278 21.01 -13.32 -15.01
C VAL A 278 19.95 -14.29 -15.52
N SER A 279 18.69 -13.88 -15.50
CA SER A 279 17.68 -14.47 -16.37
C SER A 279 18.11 -14.18 -17.82
N ALA A 280 18.29 -15.21 -18.64
CA ALA A 280 18.76 -15.09 -20.02
C ALA A 280 17.86 -14.22 -20.92
N ALA A 281 16.65 -13.86 -20.47
CA ALA A 281 15.67 -13.09 -21.22
C ALA A 281 15.73 -11.57 -20.98
N VAL A 282 16.39 -11.10 -19.90
CA VAL A 282 16.47 -9.67 -19.57
C VAL A 282 17.85 -9.41 -18.95
N GLY A 283 18.70 -8.66 -19.63
CA GLY A 283 20.03 -8.31 -19.11
C GLY A 283 19.91 -7.54 -17.79
N CYS A 284 20.12 -8.21 -16.65
CA CYS A 284 20.08 -7.58 -15.35
C CYS A 284 21.31 -6.68 -15.19
N PRO A 285 21.15 -5.36 -15.14
CA PRO A 285 22.29 -4.48 -15.27
C PRO A 285 22.94 -4.22 -13.91
N GLY A 286 24.27 -4.07 -13.93
CA GLY A 286 25.02 -3.51 -12.80
C GLY A 286 24.85 -1.98 -12.74
N GLY A 287 25.29 -1.38 -11.64
CA GLY A 287 25.25 0.07 -11.52
C GLY A 287 25.85 0.61 -10.24
N SER A 288 25.77 1.92 -10.08
CA SER A 288 26.13 2.65 -8.87
C SER A 288 24.91 3.24 -8.18
N VAL A 289 25.00 3.37 -6.87
CA VAL A 289 23.96 3.98 -6.03
C VAL A 289 24.55 5.12 -5.23
N SER A 290 23.81 6.22 -5.11
CA SER A 290 24.07 7.26 -4.14
C SER A 290 22.76 7.64 -3.45
N PHE A 291 22.77 7.77 -2.13
CA PHE A 291 21.63 8.30 -1.38
C PHE A 291 22.07 9.03 -0.11
N ASN A 292 21.24 9.97 0.32
CA ASN A 292 21.41 10.68 1.57
C ASN A 292 20.40 10.19 2.60
N VAL A 293 20.87 9.68 3.74
CA VAL A 293 20.03 9.35 4.89
C VAL A 293 19.86 10.61 5.73
N LYS A 294 18.62 11.00 6.00
CA LYS A 294 18.24 12.13 6.85
C LYS A 294 18.11 11.71 8.31
N SER A 295 18.01 12.69 9.22
CA SER A 295 17.91 12.47 10.66
C SER A 295 16.66 11.69 11.10
N ASP A 296 15.61 11.69 10.27
CA ASP A 296 14.39 10.91 10.46
C ASP A 296 14.49 9.46 9.94
N GLY A 297 15.65 9.07 9.42
CA GLY A 297 15.88 7.75 8.82
C GLY A 297 15.41 7.62 7.38
N SER A 298 14.73 8.62 6.81
CA SER A 298 14.38 8.61 5.39
C SER A 298 15.63 8.74 4.54
N PHE A 299 15.68 8.07 3.40
CA PHE A 299 16.74 8.26 2.42
C PHE A 299 16.20 8.48 1.03
N GLN A 300 16.96 9.21 0.22
CA GLN A 300 16.67 9.44 -1.20
C GLN A 300 17.97 9.67 -1.98
N GLY A 301 18.00 9.29 -3.26
CA GLY A 301 19.09 9.66 -4.16
C GLY A 301 18.99 8.99 -5.53
N PRO A 302 20.03 9.09 -6.36
CA PRO A 302 20.08 8.47 -7.68
C PRO A 302 20.69 7.04 -7.71
N VAL A 303 20.15 6.15 -8.54
CA VAL A 303 20.83 4.94 -9.05
C VAL A 303 21.24 5.22 -10.48
N ASN A 304 22.52 5.04 -10.80
CA ASN A 304 22.97 5.02 -12.18
C ASN A 304 23.14 3.58 -12.61
N ILE A 305 22.41 3.16 -13.62
CA ILE A 305 22.60 1.85 -14.23
C ILE A 305 23.66 1.97 -15.31
N ASP A 306 24.62 1.04 -15.32
CA ASP A 306 25.71 1.03 -16.28
C ASP A 306 25.14 0.96 -17.71
N ASN A 307 25.64 1.82 -18.60
CA ASN A 307 25.29 1.89 -20.02
C ASN A 307 23.87 2.38 -20.39
N LEU A 308 23.02 2.78 -19.44
CA LEU A 308 21.69 3.34 -19.74
C LEU A 308 21.64 4.87 -19.84
N GLY A 309 22.69 5.58 -19.42
CA GLY A 309 22.80 7.05 -19.55
C GLY A 309 21.79 7.88 -18.74
N THR A 310 20.80 7.23 -18.10
CA THR A 310 19.76 7.87 -17.29
C THR A 310 19.84 7.40 -15.83
N ALA A 311 19.80 8.36 -14.90
CA ALA A 311 19.72 8.09 -13.47
C ALA A 311 18.26 7.82 -13.04
N PHE A 312 18.06 6.79 -12.23
CA PHE A 312 16.81 6.48 -11.55
C PHE A 312 16.82 7.19 -10.20
N TYR A 313 15.66 7.50 -9.62
CA TYR A 313 15.58 8.05 -8.27
C TYR A 313 14.75 7.15 -7.37
N GLY A 314 15.22 6.96 -6.15
CA GLY A 314 14.54 6.11 -5.19
C GLY A 314 14.79 6.56 -3.78
N GLY A 315 13.99 5.98 -2.90
CA GLY A 315 13.99 6.33 -1.49
C GLY A 315 13.37 5.25 -0.63
N GLY A 316 13.52 5.44 0.67
CA GLY A 316 13.09 4.47 1.65
C GLY A 316 13.37 4.95 3.07
N SER A 317 13.45 3.99 3.99
CA SER A 317 13.72 4.25 5.39
C SER A 317 14.79 3.32 5.94
N VAL A 318 15.57 3.84 6.87
CA VAL A 318 16.50 3.10 7.73
C VAL A 318 15.94 3.15 9.15
N ASN A 319 15.87 2.01 9.84
CA ASN A 319 15.48 1.99 11.25
C ASN A 319 16.70 2.14 12.18
N ASN A 320 16.45 2.21 13.50
CA ASN A 320 17.50 2.36 14.51
C ASN A 320 18.51 1.20 14.57
N ALA A 321 18.15 0.03 14.03
CA ALA A 321 19.04 -1.12 13.92
C ALA A 321 19.89 -1.10 12.64
N GLY A 322 19.76 -0.05 11.81
CA GLY A 322 20.41 0.08 10.52
C GLY A 322 19.72 -0.70 9.40
N SER A 323 18.58 -1.35 9.65
CA SER A 323 17.88 -2.10 8.62
C SER A 323 17.24 -1.14 7.61
N MET A 324 17.50 -1.39 6.33
CA MET A 324 16.99 -0.58 5.21
C MET A 324 15.82 -1.27 4.51
N SER A 325 14.83 -0.47 4.12
CA SER A 325 13.79 -0.85 3.16
C SER A 325 13.48 0.33 2.24
N GLY A 326 13.31 0.10 0.95
CA GLY A 326 13.03 1.18 -0.02
C GLY A 326 12.76 0.69 -1.43
N GLY A 327 12.32 1.62 -2.29
CA GLY A 327 11.99 1.40 -3.69
C GLY A 327 12.63 2.46 -4.60
N TRP A 328 12.90 2.10 -5.85
CA TRP A 328 13.44 3.03 -6.87
C TRP A 328 12.54 3.08 -8.11
N SER A 329 12.47 4.25 -8.74
CA SER A 329 11.65 4.55 -9.92
C SER A 329 12.47 5.27 -10.99
N LEU A 330 12.11 5.04 -12.25
CA LEU A 330 12.64 5.70 -13.45
C LEU A 330 12.37 7.22 -13.48
N SER A 331 11.42 7.72 -12.70
CA SER A 331 11.07 9.14 -12.67
C SER A 331 11.64 9.82 -11.42
N GLY A 332 12.43 10.89 -11.60
CA GLY A 332 12.94 11.75 -10.53
C GLY A 332 11.86 12.32 -9.59
N SER A 333 10.60 12.27 -10.00
CA SER A 333 9.42 12.73 -9.26
C SER A 333 8.72 11.63 -8.44
N GLY A 334 9.23 10.38 -8.45
CA GLY A 334 8.66 9.26 -7.68
C GLY A 334 7.26 8.82 -8.12
N SER A 335 6.83 9.13 -9.36
CA SER A 335 5.41 9.11 -9.76
C SER A 335 5.05 8.13 -10.88
N VAL A 336 5.97 7.28 -11.34
CA VAL A 336 5.62 6.14 -12.21
C VAL A 336 6.56 4.97 -11.90
N MET A 337 6.03 3.86 -11.36
CA MET A 337 6.80 2.64 -11.15
C MET A 337 6.81 1.78 -12.43
N GLN A 338 7.72 2.07 -13.37
CA GLN A 338 8.08 1.11 -14.43
C GLN A 338 9.19 0.16 -13.93
N GLY A 339 8.89 -0.56 -12.84
CA GLY A 339 9.81 -1.48 -12.18
C GLY A 339 10.23 -0.99 -10.79
N THR A 340 9.79 -1.67 -9.74
CA THR A 340 10.18 -1.38 -8.35
C THR A 340 11.46 -2.14 -8.02
N ILE A 341 12.58 -1.48 -7.75
CA ILE A 341 13.73 -2.18 -7.12
C ILE A 341 13.48 -2.23 -5.61
N ASN A 342 13.09 -3.39 -5.09
CA ASN A 342 12.96 -3.60 -3.64
C ASN A 342 14.34 -3.76 -3.03
N LEU A 343 14.75 -2.84 -2.16
CA LEU A 343 15.98 -2.96 -1.37
C LEU A 343 15.69 -3.54 0.01
N SER A 344 16.54 -4.48 0.43
CA SER A 344 16.63 -4.90 1.83
C SER A 344 18.09 -5.02 2.23
N GLY A 345 18.47 -4.54 3.40
CA GLY A 345 19.88 -4.57 3.81
C GLY A 345 20.12 -3.95 5.18
N LYS A 346 21.40 -3.77 5.51
CA LYS A 346 21.81 -3.22 6.79
C LYS A 346 22.96 -2.22 6.62
N LEU A 347 22.78 -1.01 7.16
CA LEU A 347 23.85 -0.05 7.41
C LEU A 347 24.49 -0.33 8.77
N LEU A 348 25.80 -0.24 8.80
CA LEU A 348 26.62 -0.36 10.00
C LEU A 348 27.12 1.01 10.42
N ALA A 349 27.20 1.25 11.73
CA ALA A 349 27.68 2.52 12.26
C ALA A 349 29.16 2.80 11.89
N SER A 350 29.88 1.77 11.42
CA SER A 350 31.22 1.85 10.83
C SER A 350 31.27 2.55 9.47
N GLY A 351 30.13 3.01 8.92
CA GLY A 351 30.07 3.67 7.62
C GLY A 351 30.08 2.72 6.43
N THR A 352 29.71 1.46 6.64
CA THR A 352 29.58 0.44 5.58
C THR A 352 28.19 -0.17 5.62
N GLY A 353 27.71 -0.71 4.50
CA GLY A 353 26.40 -1.34 4.42
C GLY A 353 26.29 -2.27 3.23
N SER A 354 25.40 -3.24 3.33
CA SER A 354 25.14 -4.18 2.24
C SER A 354 23.73 -4.73 2.30
N GLY A 355 23.30 -5.32 1.19
CA GLY A 355 21.97 -5.90 1.10
C GLY A 355 21.71 -6.58 -0.23
N THR A 356 20.43 -6.85 -0.46
CA THR A 356 19.91 -7.43 -1.69
C THR A 356 18.92 -6.49 -2.35
N TRP A 357 18.80 -6.65 -3.65
CA TRP A 357 17.82 -5.95 -4.46
C TRP A 357 17.04 -6.94 -5.31
N ASN A 358 15.77 -6.63 -5.59
CA ASN A 358 14.91 -7.44 -6.44
C ASN A 358 14.00 -6.55 -7.30
N VAL A 359 13.96 -6.83 -8.59
CA VAL A 359 13.04 -6.22 -9.57
C VAL A 359 11.94 -7.23 -9.89
N PRO A 360 10.66 -6.91 -9.68
CA PRO A 360 9.54 -7.68 -10.18
C PRO A 360 9.69 -7.90 -11.69
N GLY A 361 9.81 -9.17 -12.11
CA GLY A 361 10.20 -9.54 -13.47
C GLY A 361 11.48 -10.37 -13.58
N GLY A 362 12.17 -10.60 -12.46
CA GLY A 362 13.14 -11.71 -12.33
C GLY A 362 14.62 -11.32 -12.19
N CYS A 363 14.94 -10.03 -12.08
CA CYS A 363 16.30 -9.60 -11.78
C CYS A 363 16.51 -9.42 -10.29
N SER A 364 17.57 -10.01 -9.74
CA SER A 364 17.95 -9.82 -8.34
C SER A 364 19.46 -9.80 -8.19
N GLY A 365 19.92 -9.19 -7.12
CA GLY A 365 21.34 -9.11 -6.86
C GLY A 365 21.69 -8.61 -5.47
N SER A 366 22.96 -8.29 -5.29
CA SER A 366 23.51 -7.73 -4.07
C SER A 366 23.94 -6.29 -4.26
N TYR A 367 24.00 -5.54 -3.17
CA TYR A 367 24.61 -4.22 -3.15
C TYR A 367 25.51 -4.04 -1.95
N SER A 368 26.49 -3.17 -2.12
CA SER A 368 27.35 -2.68 -1.05
C SER A 368 27.47 -1.16 -1.14
N VAL A 369 27.44 -0.49 0.00
CA VAL A 369 27.51 0.97 0.15
C VAL A 369 28.49 1.34 1.25
N ASN A 370 29.17 2.47 1.06
CA ASN A 370 30.02 3.10 2.07
C ASN A 370 29.60 4.57 2.23
N ARG A 371 29.72 5.09 3.44
CA ARG A 371 29.40 6.46 3.81
C ARG A 371 30.53 7.42 3.44
#